data_AF-A0AA97FT92-F1
#
_entry.id   AF-A0AA97FT92-F1
#
_cell.length_a   1.000
_cell.length_b   1.000
_cell.length_c   1.000
_cell.angle_alpha   90.00
_cell.angle_beta   90.00
_cell.angle_gamma   90.00
#
_symmetry.space_group_name_H-M   'P 1'
#
loop_
_entity.id
_entity.type
_entity.pdbx_description
1 polymer ?
#
loop_
_entity_poly.entity_id
_entity_poly.type
_entity_poly.pdbx_seq_one_letter_code
_entity_poly.pdbx_strand_id
1 'polypeptide(L)'
;MNIELERDALFNLTHARTIAVGAALFLFLVHRLGLDPAEDVFEWLLVVVPALEISGVAWLFAALGDHDHPVDSAGSNWSGLASALRWFGFVVALNWAAALFIASTIEAYVALGGPAVYMPIM
;
A
#
# COMPACT_ATOMS: atom_id res chain seq x y z
N MET A 1 -15.13 28.43 -11.37
CA MET A 1 -15.65 27.70 -10.20
C MET A 1 -16.33 26.38 -10.54
N ASN A 2 -17.45 26.30 -11.28
CA ASN A 2 -18.09 25.00 -11.56
C ASN A 2 -17.25 24.10 -12.50
N ILE A 3 -16.59 24.70 -13.50
CA ILE A 3 -15.75 23.97 -14.49
C ILE A 3 -14.43 23.47 -13.88
N GLU A 4 -13.90 24.14 -12.85
CA GLU A 4 -12.68 23.71 -12.15
C GLU A 4 -12.94 22.51 -11.24
N LEU A 5 -14.07 22.52 -10.51
CA LEU A 5 -14.52 21.39 -9.68
C LEU A 5 -14.83 20.14 -10.51
N GLU A 6 -15.41 20.30 -11.70
CA GLU A 6 -15.71 19.19 -12.61
C GLU A 6 -14.42 18.58 -13.19
N ARG A 7 -13.42 19.42 -13.49
CA ARG A 7 -12.10 18.98 -13.95
C ARG A 7 -11.31 18.28 -12.85
N ASP A 8 -11.35 18.76 -11.61
CA ASP A 8 -10.67 18.13 -10.48
C ASP A 8 -11.32 16.80 -10.08
N ALA A 9 -12.65 16.70 -10.19
CA ALA A 9 -13.38 15.44 -9.99
C ALA A 9 -13.05 14.40 -11.07
N LEU A 10 -13.02 14.81 -12.34
CA LEU A 10 -12.61 13.95 -13.45
C LEU A 10 -11.15 13.50 -13.31
N PHE A 11 -10.24 14.42 -12.96
CA PHE A 11 -8.83 14.10 -12.76
C PHE A 11 -8.59 13.13 -11.58
N ASN A 12 -9.33 13.32 -10.47
CA ASN A 12 -9.29 12.40 -9.33
C ASN A 12 -9.88 11.02 -9.64
N LEU A 13 -10.87 10.94 -10.52
CA LEU A 13 -11.46 9.66 -10.94
C LEU A 13 -10.54 8.90 -11.90
N THR A 14 -9.83 9.60 -12.79
CA THR A 14 -8.83 8.99 -13.69
C THR A 14 -7.64 8.42 -12.91
N HIS A 15 -7.33 8.94 -11.73
CA HIS A 15 -6.21 8.49 -10.89
C HIS A 15 -6.67 7.77 -9.61
N ALA A 16 -7.94 7.36 -9.53
CA ALA A 16 -8.51 6.83 -8.30
C ALA A 16 -7.76 5.58 -7.79
N ARG A 17 -7.22 4.74 -8.69
CA ARG A 17 -6.45 3.55 -8.33
C ARG A 17 -5.07 3.91 -7.80
N THR A 18 -4.36 4.83 -8.45
CA THR A 18 -3.03 5.26 -7.99
C THR A 18 -3.12 5.99 -6.64
N ILE A 19 -4.16 6.79 -6.43
CA ILE A 19 -4.48 7.40 -5.13
C ILE A 19 -4.76 6.32 -4.08
N ALA A 20 -5.54 5.29 -4.43
CA ALA A 20 -5.83 4.17 -3.53
C ALA A 20 -4.58 3.39 -3.13
N VAL A 21 -3.65 3.13 -4.05
CA VAL A 21 -2.36 2.49 -3.72
C VAL A 21 -1.54 3.37 -2.76
N GLY A 22 -1.48 4.69 -3.02
CA GLY A 22 -0.80 5.63 -2.13
C GLY A 22 -1.41 5.70 -0.74
N ALA A 23 -2.74 5.72 -0.65
CA ALA A 23 -3.47 5.70 0.61
C ALA A 23 -3.26 4.38 1.39
N ALA A 24 -3.19 3.25 0.69
CA ALA A 24 -2.90 1.95 1.30
C ALA A 24 -1.49 1.89 1.90
N LEU A 25 -0.49 2.37 1.15
CA LEU A 25 0.88 2.50 1.64
C LEU A 25 0.94 3.42 2.85
N PHE A 26 0.31 4.60 2.77
CA PHE A 26 0.30 5.56 3.88
C PHE A 26 -0.36 4.96 5.13
N LEU A 27 -1.51 4.30 4.99
CA LEU A 27 -2.17 3.61 6.10
C LEU A 27 -1.25 2.57 6.73
N PHE A 28 -0.61 1.74 5.91
CA PHE A 28 0.29 0.70 6.40
C PHE A 28 1.49 1.29 7.15
N LEU A 29 2.12 2.33 6.61
CA LEU A 29 3.24 3.02 7.25
C LEU A 29 2.82 3.70 8.54
N VAL A 30 1.68 4.41 8.59
CA VAL A 30 1.18 5.04 9.83
C VAL A 30 0.86 3.99 10.88
N HIS A 31 0.24 2.87 10.49
CA HIS A 31 -0.03 1.77 11.41
C HIS A 31 1.27 1.23 12.03
N ARG A 32 2.27 0.94 11.20
CA ARG A 32 3.57 0.43 11.67
C ARG A 32 4.39 1.48 12.44
N LEU A 33 4.34 2.75 12.05
CA LEU A 33 5.10 3.82 12.72
C LEU A 33 4.45 4.35 13.99
N GLY A 34 3.12 4.29 14.06
CA GLY A 34 2.33 4.91 15.13
C GLY A 34 1.94 3.99 16.27
N LEU A 35 1.89 2.67 16.05
CA LEU A 35 1.45 1.70 17.06
C LEU A 35 2.59 0.84 17.60
N ASP A 36 3.56 0.46 16.76
CA ASP A 36 4.76 -0.30 17.13
C ASP A 36 6.00 0.28 16.43
N PRO A 37 6.50 1.44 16.88
CA PRO A 37 7.69 2.03 16.28
C PRO A 37 8.88 1.08 16.44
N ALA A 38 9.47 0.66 15.32
CA ALA A 38 10.68 -0.15 15.32
C ALA A 38 11.78 0.52 16.14
N GLU A 39 12.39 -0.22 17.06
CA GLU A 39 13.45 0.29 17.93
C GLU A 39 14.77 0.47 17.17
N ASP A 40 14.94 -0.24 16.04
CA ASP A 40 16.10 -0.19 15.16
C ASP A 40 15.74 0.32 13.74
N VAL A 41 16.62 1.14 13.17
CA VAL A 41 16.59 1.60 11.77
C VAL A 41 16.61 0.41 10.81
N PHE A 42 17.30 -0.67 11.17
CA PHE A 42 17.38 -1.85 10.31
C PHE A 42 16.06 -2.64 10.28
N GLU A 43 15.40 -2.79 11.44
CA GLU A 43 14.05 -3.36 11.54
C GLU A 43 13.04 -2.50 10.76
N TRP A 44 13.16 -1.18 10.88
CA TRP A 44 12.39 -0.23 10.09
C TRP A 44 12.60 -0.43 8.58
N LEU A 45 13.84 -0.55 8.12
CA LEU A 45 14.16 -0.78 6.70
C LEU A 45 13.60 -2.12 6.20
N LEU A 46 13.67 -3.18 7.00
CA LEU A 46 13.14 -4.50 6.65
C LEU A 46 11.63 -4.48 6.41
N VAL A 47 10.88 -3.57 7.04
CA VAL A 47 9.43 -3.45 6.84
C VAL A 47 9.11 -2.42 5.75
N VAL A 48 9.78 -1.27 5.76
CA VAL A 48 9.46 -0.14 4.88
C VAL A 48 9.93 -0.39 3.45
N VAL A 49 11.11 -0.97 3.23
CA VAL A 49 11.63 -1.20 1.88
C VAL A 49 10.72 -2.16 1.09
N PRO A 50 10.35 -3.35 1.61
CA PRO A 50 9.42 -4.22 0.89
C PRO A 50 8.05 -3.58 0.69
N ALA A 51 7.57 -2.79 1.66
CA ALA A 51 6.30 -2.09 1.51
C ALA A 51 6.33 -1.06 0.37
N LEU A 52 7.45 -0.36 0.20
CA LEU A 52 7.69 0.54 -0.92
C LEU A 52 7.79 -0.20 -2.26
N GLU A 53 8.46 -1.36 -2.30
CA GLU A 53 8.58 -2.17 -3.51
C GLU A 53 7.21 -2.70 -3.96
N ILE A 54 6.46 -3.32 -3.05
CA ILE A 54 5.11 -3.84 -3.32
C ILE A 54 4.20 -2.71 -3.80
N SER A 55 4.20 -1.58 -3.09
CA SER A 55 3.33 -0.46 -3.41
C SER A 55 3.77 0.27 -4.68
N GLY A 56 5.07 0.34 -4.96
CA GLY A 56 5.60 0.91 -6.20
C GLY A 56 5.24 0.08 -7.43
N VAL A 57 5.35 -1.25 -7.34
CA VAL A 57 4.91 -2.17 -8.40
C VAL A 57 3.38 -2.07 -8.58
N ALA A 58 2.62 -2.09 -7.48
CA ALA A 58 1.17 -1.93 -7.53
C ALA A 58 0.76 -0.58 -8.15
N TRP A 59 1.50 0.50 -7.85
CA TRP A 59 1.26 1.81 -8.42
C TRP A 59 1.52 1.83 -9.93
N LEU A 60 2.59 1.19 -10.41
CA LEU A 60 2.87 1.06 -11.85
C LEU A 60 1.74 0.33 -12.58
N PHE A 61 1.25 -0.78 -12.02
CA PHE A 61 0.12 -1.51 -12.61
C PHE A 61 -1.19 -0.73 -12.54
N ALA A 62 -1.44 -0.01 -11.45
CA ALA A 62 -2.59 0.87 -11.33
C ALA A 62 -2.56 2.00 -12.38
N ALA A 63 -1.39 2.62 -12.59
CA ALA A 63 -1.18 3.69 -13.57
C ALA A 63 -1.33 3.18 -15.01
N LEU A 64 -0.83 1.98 -15.33
CA LEU A 64 -1.03 1.35 -16.63
C LEU A 64 -2.50 1.04 -16.90
N GLY A 65 -3.21 0.49 -15.89
CA GLY A 65 -4.63 0.18 -16.01
C GLY A 65 -5.54 1.40 -16.11
N ASP A 66 -5.10 2.56 -15.61
CA ASP A 66 -5.81 3.85 -15.76
C ASP A 66 -5.64 4.44 -17.17
N HIS A 67 -4.56 4.10 -17.88
CA HIS A 67 -4.32 4.54 -19.25
C HIS A 67 -5.19 3.82 -20.30
N ASP A 68 -5.47 2.52 -20.12
CA ASP A 68 -6.17 1.69 -21.11
C ASP A 68 -7.70 1.83 -21.07
N HIS A 69 -8.26 2.33 -19.96
CA HIS A 69 -9.70 2.54 -19.80
C HIS A 69 -9.99 3.93 -19.23
N PRO A 70 -9.97 5.00 -20.06
CA PRO A 70 -10.48 6.29 -19.64
C PRO A 70 -11.93 6.10 -19.20
N VAL A 71 -12.22 6.47 -17.95
CA VAL A 71 -13.54 6.33 -17.34
C VAL A 71 -14.54 7.11 -18.20
N ASP A 72 -15.41 6.39 -18.92
CA ASP A 72 -16.50 7.00 -19.70
C ASP A 72 -17.36 7.88 -18.77
N SER A 73 -17.36 9.17 -19.06
CA SER A 73 -17.76 10.27 -18.17
C SER A 73 -19.25 10.33 -17.81
N ALA A 74 -20.08 9.37 -18.24
CA ALA A 74 -21.54 9.53 -18.22
C ALA A 74 -22.32 8.50 -17.36
N GLY A 75 -21.69 7.48 -16.75
CA GLY A 75 -22.49 6.44 -16.08
C GLY A 75 -21.88 5.64 -14.93
N SER A 76 -20.64 5.87 -14.52
CA SER A 76 -19.89 4.82 -13.81
C SER A 76 -19.03 5.25 -12.61
N ASN A 77 -19.46 6.24 -11.83
CA ASN A 77 -18.76 6.62 -10.58
C ASN A 77 -18.58 5.45 -9.60
N TRP A 78 -19.52 4.49 -9.59
CA TRP A 78 -19.47 3.31 -8.75
C TRP A 78 -18.41 2.29 -9.19
N SER A 79 -18.12 2.16 -10.50
CA SER A 79 -17.10 1.21 -10.96
C SER A 79 -15.68 1.69 -10.67
N GLY A 80 -15.43 3.00 -10.82
CA GLY A 80 -14.15 3.63 -10.48
C GLY A 80 -13.84 3.48 -9.00
N LEU A 81 -14.82 3.79 -8.13
CA LEU A 81 -14.67 3.65 -6.68
C LEU A 81 -14.48 2.19 -6.25
N ALA A 82 -15.28 1.25 -6.78
CA ALA A 82 -15.13 -0.18 -6.47
C ALA A 82 -13.76 -0.72 -6.90
N SER A 83 -13.25 -0.26 -8.05
CA SER A 83 -11.92 -0.62 -8.53
C SER A 83 -10.82 -0.05 -7.63
N ALA A 84 -10.92 1.22 -7.23
CA ALA A 84 -9.99 1.85 -6.29
C ALA A 84 -9.98 1.13 -4.92
N LEU A 85 -11.14 0.80 -4.36
CA LEU A 85 -11.25 0.04 -3.11
C LEU A 85 -10.63 -1.36 -3.21
N ARG A 86 -10.76 -2.03 -4.36
CA ARG A 86 -10.11 -3.31 -4.60
C ARG A 86 -8.58 -3.19 -4.60
N TRP A 87 -8.04 -2.17 -5.28
CA TRP A 87 -6.61 -1.89 -5.27
C TRP A 87 -6.10 -1.54 -3.87
N PHE A 88 -6.83 -0.68 -3.17
CA PHE A 88 -6.55 -0.34 -1.78
C PHE A 88 -6.45 -1.59 -0.90
N GLY A 89 -7.51 -2.41 -0.87
CA GLY A 89 -7.57 -3.60 -0.04
C GLY A 89 -6.48 -4.62 -0.40
N PHE A 90 -6.19 -4.79 -1.69
CA PHE A 90 -5.14 -5.71 -2.15
C PHE A 90 -3.74 -5.28 -1.69
N VAL A 91 -3.41 -3.99 -1.81
CA VAL A 91 -2.10 -3.46 -1.38
C VAL A 91 -1.96 -3.51 0.14
N VAL A 92 -3.02 -3.18 0.89
CA VAL A 92 -3.01 -3.34 2.35
C VAL A 92 -2.75 -4.79 2.73
N ALA A 93 -3.47 -5.74 2.12
CA ALA A 93 -3.32 -7.16 2.43
C ALA A 93 -1.92 -7.69 2.10
N LEU A 94 -1.34 -7.30 0.96
CA LEU A 94 0.01 -7.70 0.58
C LEU A 94 1.08 -7.16 1.53
N ASN A 95 1.03 -5.86 1.85
CA ASN A 95 1.97 -5.26 2.80
C ASN A 95 1.88 -5.93 4.17
N TRP A 96 0.66 -6.24 4.61
CA TRP A 96 0.45 -6.95 5.88
C TRP A 96 0.99 -8.38 5.85
N ALA A 97 0.72 -9.13 4.79
CA ALA A 97 1.21 -10.49 4.61
C ALA A 97 2.74 -10.54 4.54
N ALA A 98 3.37 -9.59 3.83
CA ALA A 98 4.82 -9.47 3.77
C ALA A 98 5.41 -9.20 5.15
N ALA A 99 4.81 -8.32 5.94
CA ALA A 99 5.28 -8.01 7.27
C ALA A 99 5.15 -9.20 8.24
N LEU A 100 4.05 -9.96 8.18
CA LEU A 100 3.89 -11.21 8.93
C LEU A 100 4.91 -12.26 8.50
N PHE A 101 5.16 -12.38 7.21
CA PHE A 101 6.14 -13.31 6.67
C PHE A 101 7.55 -12.99 7.19
N ILE A 102 7.95 -11.72 7.19
CA ILE A 102 9.24 -11.26 7.72
C ILE A 102 9.36 -11.61 9.21
N ALA A 103 8.36 -11.28 10.02
CA ALA A 103 8.34 -11.60 11.44
C ALA A 103 8.49 -13.11 11.68
N SER A 104 7.72 -13.94 10.97
CA SER A 104 7.80 -15.41 11.09
C SER A 104 9.16 -15.97 10.66
N THR A 105 9.80 -15.36 9.66
CA THR A 105 11.12 -15.78 9.18
C THR A 105 12.20 -15.44 10.22
N ILE A 106 12.09 -14.29 10.86
CA ILE A 106 12.98 -13.87 11.95
C ILE A 106 12.84 -14.83 13.14
N GLU A 107 11.60 -15.12 13.57
CA GLU A 107 11.35 -16.07 14.65
C GLU A 107 11.95 -17.45 14.35
N ALA A 108 11.75 -17.95 13.13
CA ALA A 108 12.33 -19.22 12.69
C ALA A 108 13.86 -19.19 12.67
N TYR A 109 14.47 -18.09 12.23
CA TYR A 109 15.93 -17.90 12.24
C TYR A 109 16.50 -17.97 13.66
N VAL A 110 15.85 -17.32 14.62
CA VAL A 110 16.25 -17.36 16.03
C VAL A 110 16.05 -18.75 16.62
N ALA A 111 14.94 -19.42 16.33
CA ALA A 111 14.67 -20.79 16.78
C ALA A 111 15.73 -21.80 16.27
N LEU A 112 16.32 -21.55 15.10
CA LEU A 112 17.41 -22.36 14.54
C LEU A 112 18.80 -22.05 15.13
N GLY A 113 18.88 -21.19 16.15
CA GLY A 113 20.12 -20.82 16.81
C GLY A 113 20.83 -19.61 16.18
N GLY A 114 20.15 -18.89 15.28
CA GLY A 114 20.59 -17.58 14.83
C GLY A 114 20.62 -16.59 16.00
N PRO A 115 21.55 -15.62 16.02
CA PRO A 115 21.56 -14.57 17.04
C PRO A 115 20.23 -13.81 17.04
N ALA A 116 19.67 -13.62 18.24
CA ALA A 116 18.50 -12.80 18.48
C ALA A 116 18.86 -11.32 18.38
N VAL A 117 19.15 -10.86 17.16
CA VAL A 117 19.33 -9.43 16.87
C VAL A 117 17.97 -8.74 16.72
N TYR A 118 16.87 -9.51 16.62
CA TYR A 118 15.60 -9.05 16.04
C TYR A 118 14.35 -9.51 16.81
N MET A 119 14.38 -9.79 18.12
CA MET A 119 13.12 -10.09 18.81
C MET A 119 12.31 -8.79 18.95
N PRO A 120 11.17 -8.63 18.25
CA PRO A 120 10.25 -7.56 18.58
C PRO A 120 9.64 -7.93 19.94
N ILE A 121 9.77 -7.05 20.92
CA ILE A 121 9.06 -7.22 22.19
C ILE A 121 7.59 -6.93 21.89
N MET A 122 6.77 -7.98 21.83
CA MET A 122 5.30 -7.85 21.80
C MET A 122 4.76 -7.36 23.14
#